data_AF-A0A1S3J0Y4-F1
#
_entry.id   AF-A0A1S3J0Y4-F1
#
_cell.length_a   1.000
_cell.length_b   1.000
_cell.length_c   1.000
_cell.angle_alpha   90.00
_cell.angle_beta   90.00
_cell.angle_gamma   90.00
#
_symmetry.space_group_name_H-M   'P 1'
#
loop_
_entity.id
_entity.type
_entity.pdbx_description
1 polymer ?
#
loop_
_entity_poly.entity_id
_entity_poly.type
_entity_poly.pdbx_seq_one_letter_code
_entity_poly.pdbx_strand_id
1 'polypeptide(L)'
;MPVLRTEAQILFIYLAIVGVNFSETKTVSGHVYVDNYFKLYVNGGFIADDTLFKPQTATAVSFDVGDGGENVFAIWAADNADNLTTLEYNDTQVGDGGLRMVLDDGTVTSSAWKCKTFFRGPIDLNCTSGPKPWTTCRGEHFTMPENWWTKNFTTDDTWVSATEFTDEEVGWGRAPREGEGINPRTISWGQSRFIWTSSLLYDNTVVCRYTTPATPGGGTSLGTRLSGLTYAMVFLSLLRKLF
;
A
#
# COMPACT_ATOMS: atom_id res chain seq x y z
N MET A 1 -44.53 59.65 38.30
CA MET A 1 -44.52 58.42 37.49
C MET A 1 -43.23 58.40 36.68
N PRO A 2 -42.25 57.52 36.97
CA PRO A 2 -41.08 57.37 36.13
C PRO A 2 -41.31 56.29 35.06
N VAL A 3 -40.82 56.57 33.86
CA VAL A 3 -40.85 55.69 32.68
C VAL A 3 -39.82 54.58 32.85
N LEU A 4 -40.26 53.32 32.79
CA LEU A 4 -39.38 52.14 32.69
C LEU A 4 -38.71 52.13 31.32
N ARG A 5 -37.38 52.21 31.27
CA ARG A 5 -36.60 51.78 30.10
C ARG A 5 -36.08 50.36 30.36
N THR A 6 -36.41 49.50 29.41
CA THR A 6 -35.97 48.12 29.19
C THR A 6 -34.48 48.02 28.90
N GLU A 7 -33.81 46.98 29.40
CA GLU A 7 -32.64 46.40 28.72
C GLU A 7 -32.75 44.87 28.74
N ALA A 8 -32.97 44.29 27.56
CA ALA A 8 -32.85 42.85 27.34
C ALA A 8 -31.39 42.55 26.99
N GLN A 9 -30.68 41.83 27.86
CA GLN A 9 -29.33 41.38 27.58
C GLN A 9 -29.38 40.19 26.61
N ILE A 10 -28.93 40.40 25.37
CA ILE A 10 -28.72 39.35 24.38
C ILE A 10 -27.30 38.80 24.57
N LEU A 11 -27.20 37.56 25.06
CA LEU A 11 -25.94 36.84 25.19
C LEU A 11 -25.51 36.31 23.82
N PHE A 12 -24.50 36.93 23.20
CA PHE A 12 -23.88 36.41 21.98
C PHE A 12 -22.84 35.35 22.35
N ILE A 13 -23.15 34.08 22.06
CA ILE A 13 -22.18 32.98 22.13
C ILE A 13 -21.30 33.05 20.88
N TYR A 14 -20.04 33.44 21.04
CA TYR A 14 -19.05 33.40 19.97
C TYR A 14 -18.56 31.95 19.78
N LEU A 15 -19.01 31.29 18.72
CA LEU A 15 -18.46 30.00 18.31
C LEU A 15 -17.15 30.27 17.54
N ALA A 16 -16.01 30.11 18.20
CA ALA A 16 -14.71 30.11 17.54
C ALA A 16 -14.61 28.81 16.70
N ILE A 17 -14.84 28.92 15.39
CA ILE A 17 -14.55 27.83 14.46
C ILE A 17 -13.03 27.75 14.35
N VAL A 18 -12.42 26.88 15.16
CA VAL A 18 -11.06 26.40 14.90
C VAL A 18 -11.13 25.71 13.55
N GLY A 19 -10.37 26.21 12.57
CA GLY A 19 -10.34 25.64 11.22
C GLY A 19 -9.85 24.20 11.27
N VAL A 20 -10.80 23.26 11.33
CA VAL A 20 -10.52 21.84 11.14
C VAL A 20 -10.29 21.67 9.64
N ASN A 21 -9.03 21.53 9.25
CA ASN A 21 -8.71 21.09 7.90
C ASN A 21 -9.15 19.63 7.79
N PHE A 22 -10.31 19.39 7.19
CA PHE A 22 -10.67 18.07 6.73
C PHE A 22 -9.76 17.78 5.53
N SER A 23 -8.86 16.80 5.68
CA SER A 23 -8.28 16.18 4.50
C SER A 23 -9.39 15.38 3.86
N GLU A 24 -9.81 15.77 2.66
CA GLU A 24 -10.69 14.91 1.86
C GLU A 24 -9.99 13.56 1.67
N THR A 25 -10.77 12.49 1.68
CA THR A 25 -10.30 11.13 1.48
C THR A 25 -10.87 10.58 0.19
N LYS A 26 -10.05 9.85 -0.55
CA LYS A 26 -10.45 9.08 -1.72
C LYS A 26 -10.38 7.60 -1.38
N THR A 27 -11.43 6.85 -1.70
CA THR A 27 -11.39 5.39 -1.69
C THR A 27 -10.63 4.89 -2.92
N VAL A 28 -9.68 4.00 -2.68
CA VAL A 28 -8.91 3.29 -3.70
C VAL A 28 -9.23 1.80 -3.57
N SER A 29 -9.53 1.17 -4.70
CA SER A 29 -9.86 -0.25 -4.76
C SER A 29 -9.10 -0.97 -5.85
N GLY A 30 -8.97 -2.30 -5.74
CA GLY A 30 -8.27 -3.09 -6.74
C GLY A 30 -7.99 -4.51 -6.31
N HIS A 31 -6.97 -5.11 -6.92
CA HIS A 31 -6.61 -6.50 -6.70
C HIS A 31 -5.10 -6.67 -6.51
N VAL A 32 -4.74 -7.60 -5.63
CA VAL A 32 -3.38 -8.07 -5.39
C VAL A 32 -3.34 -9.57 -5.63
N TYR A 33 -2.30 -10.06 -6.29
CA TYR A 33 -1.97 -11.48 -6.40
C TYR A 33 -0.50 -11.66 -6.04
N VAL A 34 -0.21 -12.68 -5.22
CA VAL A 34 1.14 -13.11 -4.94
C VAL A 34 1.21 -14.64 -5.00
N ASP A 35 2.21 -15.19 -5.69
CA ASP A 35 2.65 -16.56 -5.45
C ASP A 35 3.71 -16.51 -4.33
N ASN A 36 3.40 -16.86 -3.07
CA ASN A 36 2.13 -17.34 -2.53
C ASN A 36 1.47 -16.41 -1.50
N TYR A 37 2.26 -15.68 -0.73
CA TYR A 37 1.76 -14.99 0.47
C TYR A 37 2.13 -13.52 0.44
N PHE A 38 1.27 -12.67 0.98
CA PHE A 38 1.59 -11.25 1.09
C PHE A 38 1.00 -10.58 2.32
N LYS A 39 1.55 -9.41 2.65
CA LYS A 39 0.97 -8.40 3.54
C LYS A 39 1.12 -7.04 2.88
N LEU A 40 0.00 -6.36 2.66
CA LEU A 40 -0.07 -5.02 2.08
C LEU A 40 -0.28 -3.98 3.18
N TYR A 41 0.56 -2.95 3.15
CA TYR A 41 0.43 -1.76 3.95
C TYR A 41 0.40 -0.53 3.05
N VAL A 42 -0.44 0.45 3.42
CA VAL A 42 -0.53 1.75 2.74
C VAL A 42 -0.42 2.85 3.78
N ASN A 43 0.51 3.78 3.57
CA ASN A 43 0.85 4.86 4.50
C ASN A 43 1.14 4.38 5.94
N GLY A 44 1.63 3.14 6.09
CA GLY A 44 1.90 2.49 7.38
C GLY A 44 0.70 1.78 8.02
N GLY A 45 -0.51 1.93 7.47
CA GLY A 45 -1.68 1.16 7.89
C GLY A 45 -1.74 -0.20 7.21
N PHE A 46 -2.13 -1.24 7.94
CA PHE A 46 -2.39 -2.56 7.38
C PHE A 46 -3.67 -2.54 6.54
N ILE A 47 -3.62 -3.10 5.33
CA ILE A 47 -4.75 -3.15 4.40
C ILE A 47 -5.29 -4.57 4.27
N ALA A 48 -4.42 -5.50 3.91
CA ALA A 48 -4.80 -6.88 3.63
C ALA A 48 -3.59 -7.80 3.68
N ASP A 49 -3.87 -9.08 3.83
CA ASP A 49 -2.94 -10.19 3.63
C ASP A 49 -3.68 -11.35 2.97
N ASP A 50 -2.96 -12.42 2.64
CA ASP A 50 -3.57 -13.70 2.26
C ASP A 50 -3.95 -14.51 3.53
N THR A 51 -4.89 -13.97 4.31
CA THR A 51 -5.28 -14.46 5.66
C THR A 51 -5.83 -15.88 5.68
N LEU A 52 -6.16 -16.45 4.52
CA LEU A 52 -6.72 -17.79 4.43
C LEU A 52 -5.69 -18.83 4.01
N PHE A 53 -4.43 -18.43 3.78
CA PHE A 53 -3.40 -19.28 3.17
C PHE A 53 -3.99 -20.04 1.98
N LYS A 54 -4.69 -19.31 1.11
CA LYS A 54 -5.28 -19.86 -0.10
C LYS A 54 -4.35 -19.49 -1.24
N PRO A 55 -3.23 -20.25 -1.40
CA PRO A 55 -2.26 -19.94 -2.42
C PRO A 55 -2.96 -19.84 -3.77
N GLN A 56 -2.44 -18.97 -4.63
CA GLN A 56 -2.83 -18.87 -6.03
C GLN A 56 -4.25 -18.29 -6.24
N THR A 57 -4.75 -17.52 -5.26
CA THR A 57 -5.95 -16.69 -5.40
C THR A 57 -5.60 -15.20 -5.32
N ALA A 58 -6.36 -14.36 -6.01
CA ALA A 58 -6.23 -12.91 -5.88
C ALA A 58 -7.08 -12.38 -4.71
N THR A 59 -6.60 -11.31 -4.09
CA THR A 59 -7.29 -10.60 -3.00
C THR A 59 -7.79 -9.26 -3.51
N ALA A 60 -9.09 -9.01 -3.37
CA ALA A 60 -9.67 -7.69 -3.59
C ALA A 60 -9.38 -6.80 -2.37
N VAL A 61 -8.96 -5.56 -2.62
CA VAL A 61 -8.63 -4.57 -1.59
C VAL A 61 -9.44 -3.30 -1.80
N SER A 62 -9.82 -2.64 -0.71
CA SER A 62 -10.47 -1.32 -0.72
C SER A 62 -10.11 -0.57 0.56
N PHE A 63 -9.61 0.64 0.42
CA PHE A 63 -9.13 1.46 1.54
C PHE A 63 -9.16 2.94 1.18
N ASP A 64 -9.16 3.79 2.20
CA ASP A 64 -9.15 5.25 2.02
C ASP A 64 -7.73 5.82 2.11
N VAL A 65 -7.41 6.75 1.22
CA VAL A 65 -6.18 7.55 1.24
C VAL A 65 -6.54 9.04 1.26
N GLY A 66 -5.60 9.88 1.71
CA GLY A 66 -5.79 11.33 1.61
C GLY A 66 -5.83 11.78 0.15
N ASP A 67 -6.72 12.72 -0.16
CA ASP A 67 -6.78 13.34 -1.49
C ASP A 67 -5.65 14.35 -1.67
N GLY A 68 -4.85 14.20 -2.73
CA GLY A 68 -3.82 15.18 -3.11
C GLY A 68 -2.43 15.05 -2.47
N GLY A 69 -2.06 13.89 -1.93
CA GLY A 69 -0.72 13.63 -1.38
C GLY A 69 -0.05 12.38 -1.94
N GLU A 70 1.23 12.19 -1.62
CA GLU A 70 1.94 10.94 -1.89
C GLU A 70 1.42 9.82 -0.99
N ASN A 71 1.18 8.65 -1.60
CA ASN A 71 0.84 7.42 -0.91
C ASN A 71 2.02 6.46 -0.98
N VAL A 72 2.38 5.93 0.19
CA VAL A 72 3.47 4.97 0.32
C VAL A 72 2.88 3.57 0.44
N PHE A 73 3.21 2.70 -0.50
CA PHE A 73 2.86 1.30 -0.52
C PHE A 73 4.05 0.48 -0.02
N ALA A 74 3.79 -0.48 0.85
CA ALA A 74 4.77 -1.46 1.29
C ALA A 74 4.14 -2.84 1.28
N ILE A 75 4.76 -3.77 0.56
CA ILE A 75 4.29 -5.14 0.40
C ILE A 75 5.40 -6.07 0.83
N TRP A 76 5.13 -6.86 1.86
CA TRP A 76 5.90 -8.08 2.12
C TRP A 76 5.28 -9.18 1.28
N ALA A 77 6.09 -9.90 0.52
CA ALA A 77 5.66 -11.00 -0.33
C ALA A 77 6.59 -12.19 -0.11
N ALA A 78 6.04 -13.40 -0.07
CA ALA A 78 6.80 -14.61 0.12
C ALA A 78 6.28 -15.78 -0.70
N ASP A 79 7.23 -16.56 -1.21
CA ASP A 79 7.03 -17.84 -1.84
C ASP A 79 6.79 -18.96 -0.81
N ASN A 80 6.34 -20.13 -1.24
CA ASN A 80 6.04 -21.29 -0.38
C ASN A 80 7.29 -22.14 -0.09
N ALA A 81 8.31 -21.49 0.44
CA ALA A 81 9.59 -22.12 0.75
C ALA A 81 9.71 -22.60 2.20
N ASP A 82 10.23 -23.81 2.41
CA ASP A 82 10.65 -24.28 3.73
C ASP A 82 11.78 -23.41 4.30
N ASN A 83 11.68 -23.04 5.56
CA ASN A 83 12.58 -22.06 6.18
C ASN A 83 14.05 -22.53 6.26
N LEU A 84 14.31 -23.84 6.22
CA LEU A 84 15.66 -24.40 6.25
C LEU A 84 16.16 -24.74 4.85
N THR A 85 15.38 -25.51 4.09
CA THR A 85 15.81 -26.06 2.80
C THR A 85 15.63 -25.07 1.67
N THR A 86 14.72 -24.10 1.85
CA THR A 86 14.25 -23.12 0.88
C THR A 86 13.54 -23.70 -0.33
N LEU A 87 13.10 -24.94 -0.20
CA LEU A 87 12.42 -25.65 -1.26
C LEU A 87 10.92 -25.69 -0.98
N GLU A 88 10.18 -25.79 -2.06
CA GLU A 88 8.73 -25.81 -2.02
C GLU A 88 8.18 -27.24 -2.12
N TYR A 89 6.93 -27.38 -1.68
CA TYR A 89 6.10 -28.58 -1.89
C TYR A 89 6.84 -29.90 -1.60
N ASN A 90 7.16 -30.13 -0.32
CA ASN A 90 7.91 -31.29 0.17
C ASN A 90 9.34 -31.40 -0.37
N ASP A 91 10.05 -30.28 -0.43
CA ASP A 91 11.45 -30.20 -0.85
C ASP A 91 11.72 -30.68 -2.30
N THR A 92 10.79 -30.39 -3.21
CA THR A 92 10.88 -30.86 -4.61
C THR A 92 11.09 -29.75 -5.63
N GLN A 93 10.76 -28.52 -5.27
CA GLN A 93 10.75 -27.37 -6.18
C GLN A 93 11.56 -26.22 -5.60
N VAL A 94 12.08 -25.40 -6.49
CA VAL A 94 12.80 -24.16 -6.17
C VAL A 94 11.93 -23.03 -6.73
N GLY A 95 11.89 -21.91 -6.03
CA GLY A 95 10.81 -20.93 -6.09
C GLY A 95 10.38 -20.41 -7.46
N ASP A 96 9.12 -19.99 -7.53
CA ASP A 96 8.47 -19.33 -8.67
C ASP A 96 7.66 -18.09 -8.24
N GLY A 97 7.94 -17.58 -7.04
CA GLY A 97 7.18 -16.51 -6.42
C GLY A 97 7.07 -15.24 -7.28
N GLY A 98 6.02 -14.45 -7.07
CA GLY A 98 5.84 -13.22 -7.84
C GLY A 98 4.68 -12.37 -7.36
N LEU A 99 4.82 -11.05 -7.42
CA LEU A 99 3.83 -10.08 -6.95
C LEU A 99 3.23 -9.29 -8.10
N ARG A 100 1.89 -9.17 -8.14
CA ARG A 100 1.18 -8.28 -9.06
C ARG A 100 0.05 -7.53 -8.37
N MET A 101 -0.04 -6.22 -8.60
CA MET A 101 -1.12 -5.38 -8.07
C MET A 101 -1.60 -4.39 -9.13
N VAL A 102 -2.92 -4.18 -9.17
CA VAL A 102 -3.59 -3.16 -9.97
C VAL A 102 -4.65 -2.46 -9.11
N LEU A 103 -4.60 -1.14 -9.06
CA LEU A 103 -5.56 -0.29 -8.34
C LEU A 103 -6.26 0.69 -9.29
N ASP A 104 -7.47 1.10 -8.91
CA ASP A 104 -8.34 2.00 -9.69
C ASP A 104 -7.86 3.46 -9.75
N ASP A 105 -6.90 3.84 -8.89
CA ASP A 105 -6.23 5.13 -8.93
C ASP A 105 -5.07 5.19 -9.93
N GLY A 106 -4.81 4.10 -10.64
CA GLY A 106 -3.73 3.96 -11.62
C GLY A 106 -2.43 3.42 -11.04
N THR A 107 -2.35 3.19 -9.72
CA THR A 107 -1.20 2.52 -9.10
C THR A 107 -1.14 1.07 -9.55
N VAL A 108 0.01 0.68 -10.10
CA VAL A 108 0.27 -0.68 -10.59
C VAL A 108 1.67 -1.14 -10.18
N THR A 109 1.87 -2.45 -10.09
CA THR A 109 3.23 -3.04 -9.99
C THR A 109 3.99 -2.87 -11.29
N SER A 110 5.23 -2.37 -11.17
CA SER A 110 6.17 -2.14 -12.27
C SER A 110 7.60 -2.01 -11.73
N SER A 111 8.57 -1.87 -12.63
CA SER A 111 9.98 -1.58 -12.34
C SER A 111 10.24 -0.28 -11.56
N ALA A 112 9.22 0.57 -11.39
CA ALA A 112 9.29 1.75 -10.53
C ALA A 112 9.32 1.41 -9.03
N TRP A 113 8.94 0.19 -8.64
CA TRP A 113 8.99 -0.27 -7.26
C TRP A 113 10.43 -0.54 -6.83
N LYS A 114 10.72 -0.36 -5.54
CA LYS A 114 11.99 -0.75 -4.91
C LYS A 114 11.80 -2.02 -4.11
N CYS A 115 12.57 -3.06 -4.39
CA CYS A 115 12.46 -4.35 -3.74
C CYS A 115 13.78 -4.80 -3.11
N LYS A 116 13.69 -5.60 -2.05
CA LYS A 116 14.84 -6.26 -1.41
C LYS A 116 14.45 -7.63 -0.87
N THR A 117 15.34 -8.59 -1.06
CA THR A 117 15.26 -9.96 -0.53
C THR A 117 15.66 -10.00 0.94
N PHE A 118 14.88 -10.75 1.73
CA PHE A 118 15.14 -11.03 3.14
C PHE A 118 15.22 -12.51 3.48
N PHE A 119 14.85 -13.39 2.55
CA PHE A 119 15.07 -14.81 2.63
C PHE A 119 15.35 -15.32 1.23
N ARG A 120 16.47 -16.02 1.04
CA ARG A 120 16.81 -16.62 -0.26
C ARG A 120 17.39 -18.01 -0.12
N GLY A 121 17.22 -18.79 -1.18
CA GLY A 121 17.91 -20.05 -1.37
C GLY A 121 17.26 -20.89 -2.47
N PRO A 122 17.83 -22.07 -2.76
CA PRO A 122 18.96 -22.63 -2.04
C PRO A 122 20.25 -21.89 -2.42
N ILE A 123 21.21 -21.82 -1.50
CA ILE A 123 22.53 -21.19 -1.76
C ILE A 123 23.24 -21.88 -2.94
N ASP A 124 23.00 -23.19 -3.11
CA ASP A 124 23.53 -24.00 -4.20
C ASP A 124 22.42 -24.89 -4.78
N LEU A 125 22.02 -24.67 -6.04
CA LEU A 125 21.01 -25.49 -6.72
C LEU A 125 21.39 -26.97 -6.80
N ASN A 126 22.68 -27.30 -6.79
CA ASN A 126 23.09 -28.71 -6.86
C ASN A 126 22.60 -29.51 -5.66
N CYS A 127 22.24 -28.86 -4.55
CA CYS A 127 21.66 -29.50 -3.38
C CYS A 127 20.35 -30.26 -3.71
N THR A 128 19.65 -29.88 -4.78
CA THR A 128 18.39 -30.47 -5.24
C THR A 128 18.56 -31.76 -6.05
N SER A 129 19.78 -32.06 -6.51
CA SER A 129 20.06 -33.21 -7.39
C SER A 129 20.09 -34.56 -6.68
N GLY A 130 20.23 -34.57 -5.34
CA GLY A 130 20.33 -35.78 -4.53
C GLY A 130 18.97 -36.28 -4.04
N PRO A 131 18.88 -37.53 -3.55
CA PRO A 131 17.62 -38.12 -3.07
C PRO A 131 17.12 -37.55 -1.73
N LYS A 132 17.89 -36.66 -1.08
CA LYS A 132 17.59 -36.08 0.24
C LYS A 132 17.95 -34.59 0.33
N PRO A 133 17.33 -33.74 -0.49
CA PRO A 133 17.63 -32.31 -0.55
C PRO A 133 17.49 -31.59 0.81
N TRP A 134 16.61 -32.07 1.68
CA TRP A 134 16.47 -31.56 3.05
C TRP A 134 17.75 -31.64 3.91
N THR A 135 18.69 -32.52 3.55
CA THR A 135 19.97 -32.64 4.27
C THR A 135 21.04 -31.67 3.78
N THR A 136 20.92 -31.18 2.54
CA THR A 136 21.97 -30.43 1.82
C THR A 136 21.56 -29.00 1.48
N CYS A 137 20.30 -28.75 1.14
CA CYS A 137 19.81 -27.43 0.76
C CYS A 137 19.71 -26.52 1.98
N ARG A 138 20.19 -25.28 1.82
CA ARG A 138 20.19 -24.27 2.87
C ARG A 138 19.89 -22.90 2.28
N GLY A 139 19.24 -22.07 3.08
CA GLY A 139 18.95 -20.68 2.77
C GLY A 139 19.77 -19.68 3.57
N GLU A 140 19.72 -18.44 3.10
CA GLU A 140 20.20 -17.26 3.81
C GLU A 140 19.01 -16.43 4.27
N HIS A 141 19.08 -16.02 5.52
CA HIS A 141 18.10 -15.14 6.15
C HIS A 141 18.77 -13.80 6.45
N PHE A 142 18.11 -12.72 6.06
CA PHE A 142 18.56 -11.36 6.35
C PHE A 142 17.62 -10.71 7.36
N THR A 143 18.18 -9.90 8.25
CA THR A 143 17.38 -9.16 9.23
C THR A 143 16.48 -8.16 8.52
N MET A 144 15.18 -8.32 8.70
CA MET A 144 14.19 -7.33 8.27
C MET A 144 14.35 -6.06 9.11
N PRO A 145 14.47 -4.86 8.51
CA PRO A 145 14.53 -3.64 9.28
C PRO A 145 13.20 -3.39 10.01
N GLU A 146 13.27 -2.86 11.23
CA GLU A 146 12.07 -2.44 11.94
C GLU A 146 11.31 -1.36 11.17
N ASN A 147 10.00 -1.30 11.33
CA ASN A 147 9.15 -0.26 10.75
C ASN A 147 9.22 -0.16 9.21
N TRP A 148 9.67 -1.21 8.52
CA TRP A 148 9.82 -1.27 7.06
C TRP A 148 8.55 -0.94 6.28
N TRP A 149 7.37 -1.07 6.90
CA TRP A 149 6.06 -0.81 6.27
C TRP A 149 5.60 0.65 6.44
N THR A 150 6.24 1.42 7.32
CA THR A 150 5.79 2.77 7.66
C THR A 150 5.99 3.75 6.51
N LYS A 151 5.23 4.85 6.53
CA LYS A 151 5.33 5.92 5.53
C LYS A 151 6.73 6.55 5.48
N ASN A 152 7.36 6.71 6.64
CA ASN A 152 8.65 7.42 6.77
C ASN A 152 9.88 6.52 6.58
N PHE A 153 9.69 5.22 6.33
CA PHE A 153 10.81 4.32 6.07
C PHE A 153 11.49 4.66 4.73
N THR A 154 12.80 4.87 4.78
CA THR A 154 13.65 5.16 3.62
C THR A 154 14.41 3.91 3.18
N THR A 155 14.39 3.61 1.89
CA THR A 155 15.21 2.55 1.29
C THR A 155 16.65 3.05 1.08
N ASP A 156 17.64 2.19 1.34
CA ASP A 156 19.05 2.46 1.02
C ASP A 156 19.42 1.91 -0.38
N ASP A 157 20.71 1.93 -0.73
CA ASP A 157 21.24 1.47 -2.01
C ASP A 157 21.16 -0.05 -2.22
N THR A 158 20.87 -0.82 -1.17
CA THR A 158 20.66 -2.27 -1.25
C THR A 158 19.24 -2.64 -1.70
N TRP A 159 18.31 -1.67 -1.76
CA TRP A 159 17.00 -1.85 -2.36
C TRP A 159 17.06 -1.54 -3.85
N VAL A 160 16.92 -2.58 -4.65
CA VAL A 160 17.02 -2.48 -6.11
C VAL A 160 15.68 -2.12 -6.72
N SER A 161 15.69 -1.58 -7.94
CA SER A 161 14.44 -1.51 -8.70
C SER A 161 13.92 -2.93 -8.96
N ALA A 162 12.60 -3.07 -8.91
CA ALA A 162 11.93 -4.32 -9.23
C ALA A 162 12.26 -4.79 -10.65
N THR A 163 12.43 -6.10 -10.81
CA THR A 163 12.47 -6.73 -12.13
C THR A 163 11.04 -7.06 -12.54
N GLU A 164 10.67 -6.74 -13.78
CA GLU A 164 9.38 -7.12 -14.35
C GLU A 164 9.48 -8.50 -15.01
N PHE A 165 8.52 -9.36 -14.74
CA PHE A 165 8.42 -10.71 -15.31
C PHE A 165 7.11 -10.86 -16.11
N THR A 166 7.11 -11.80 -17.05
CA THR A 166 5.90 -12.15 -17.82
C THR A 166 4.99 -13.10 -17.04
N ASP A 167 3.76 -13.24 -17.52
CA ASP A 167 2.78 -14.19 -16.97
C ASP A 167 3.27 -15.64 -17.11
N GLU A 168 4.09 -15.94 -18.13
CA GLU A 168 4.65 -17.28 -18.36
C GLU A 168 5.84 -17.59 -17.46
N GLU A 169 6.61 -16.58 -17.04
CA GLU A 169 7.78 -16.75 -16.17
C GLU A 169 7.38 -17.05 -14.73
N VAL A 170 6.34 -16.38 -14.22
CA VAL A 170 5.81 -16.60 -12.86
C VAL A 170 4.75 -17.70 -12.86
N GLY A 171 3.85 -17.66 -13.84
CA GLY A 171 2.62 -18.45 -13.78
C GLY A 171 1.59 -17.85 -12.83
N TRP A 172 0.44 -18.52 -12.75
CA TRP A 172 -0.72 -18.10 -11.96
C TRP A 172 -1.20 -19.26 -11.07
N GLY A 173 -0.30 -20.20 -10.78
CA GLY A 173 -0.58 -21.46 -10.10
C GLY A 173 -1.81 -22.23 -10.60
N ARG A 174 -2.42 -23.00 -9.71
CA ARG A 174 -3.67 -23.72 -9.94
C ARG A 174 -4.85 -22.76 -9.77
N ALA A 175 -5.68 -22.65 -10.81
CA ALA A 175 -6.91 -21.87 -10.72
C ALA A 175 -7.81 -22.37 -9.57
N PRO A 176 -8.37 -21.46 -8.74
CA PRO A 176 -9.30 -21.85 -7.68
C PRO A 176 -10.55 -22.47 -8.27
N ARG A 177 -11.17 -23.41 -7.53
CA ARG A 177 -12.51 -23.89 -7.90
C ARG A 177 -13.54 -22.78 -7.66
N GLU A 178 -14.71 -22.95 -8.24
CA GLU A 178 -15.84 -22.05 -8.02
C GLU A 178 -16.11 -21.90 -6.51
N GLY A 179 -16.15 -20.65 -6.04
CA GLY A 179 -16.37 -20.30 -4.63
C GLY A 179 -15.13 -20.37 -3.73
N GLU A 180 -13.96 -20.82 -4.21
CA GLU A 180 -12.75 -20.94 -3.38
C GLU A 180 -11.95 -19.63 -3.29
N GLY A 181 -12.07 -18.74 -4.29
CA GLY A 181 -11.39 -17.44 -4.31
C GLY A 181 -11.52 -16.74 -5.67
N ILE A 182 -10.87 -15.58 -5.82
CA ILE A 182 -10.83 -14.86 -7.09
C ILE A 182 -9.75 -15.50 -7.96
N ASN A 183 -10.12 -15.94 -9.15
CA ASN A 183 -9.17 -16.45 -10.13
C ASN A 183 -8.36 -15.27 -10.69
N PRO A 184 -7.03 -15.23 -10.51
CA PRO A 184 -6.24 -14.10 -10.97
C PRO A 184 -6.28 -13.91 -12.49
N ARG A 185 -6.52 -14.99 -13.26
CA ARG A 185 -6.62 -14.95 -14.72
C ARG A 185 -7.86 -14.23 -15.24
N THR A 186 -8.84 -13.94 -14.38
CA THR A 186 -10.07 -13.21 -14.77
C THR A 186 -10.00 -11.72 -14.46
N ILE A 187 -8.93 -11.25 -13.83
CA ILE A 187 -8.74 -9.83 -13.49
C ILE A 187 -8.15 -9.09 -14.70
N SER A 188 -8.65 -7.87 -14.94
CA SER A 188 -8.02 -6.94 -15.88
C SER A 188 -6.83 -6.26 -15.21
N TRP A 189 -5.63 -6.83 -15.43
CA TRP A 189 -4.39 -6.35 -14.82
C TRP A 189 -3.85 -5.04 -15.41
N GLY A 190 -4.46 -4.51 -16.47
CA GLY A 190 -4.06 -3.26 -17.09
C GLY A 190 -2.58 -3.25 -17.49
N GLN A 191 -1.86 -2.19 -17.09
CA GLN A 191 -0.41 -2.05 -17.33
C GLN A 191 0.46 -2.68 -16.24
N SER A 192 -0.13 -3.33 -15.23
CA SER A 192 0.65 -3.96 -14.17
C SER A 192 1.49 -5.11 -14.74
N ARG A 193 2.67 -5.31 -14.15
CA ARG A 193 3.55 -6.45 -14.41
C ARG A 193 3.74 -7.25 -13.13
N PHE A 194 4.02 -8.52 -13.28
CA PHE A 194 4.63 -9.26 -12.18
C PHE A 194 5.96 -8.61 -11.85
N ILE A 195 6.19 -8.41 -10.55
CA ILE A 195 7.44 -7.89 -10.05
C ILE A 195 8.02 -8.79 -8.98
N TRP A 196 9.35 -8.81 -8.94
CA TRP A 196 10.13 -9.42 -7.87
C TRP A 196 11.46 -8.68 -7.71
N THR A 197 12.39 -9.24 -6.96
CA THR A 197 13.81 -8.86 -6.99
C THR A 197 14.46 -9.40 -8.27
N SER A 198 15.70 -9.89 -8.22
CA SER A 198 16.41 -10.37 -9.41
C SER A 198 16.09 -11.81 -9.80
N SER A 199 15.53 -12.61 -8.90
CA SER A 199 15.36 -14.05 -9.14
C SER A 199 14.08 -14.61 -8.54
N LEU A 200 13.17 -15.06 -9.41
CA LEU A 200 12.02 -15.88 -9.01
C LEU A 200 12.49 -17.18 -8.32
N LEU A 201 13.59 -17.74 -8.83
CA LEU A 201 14.14 -19.01 -8.36
C LEU A 201 14.69 -18.96 -6.93
N TYR A 202 15.46 -17.92 -6.59
CA TYR A 202 16.19 -17.91 -5.32
C TYR A 202 15.58 -17.04 -4.24
N ASP A 203 14.90 -15.96 -4.62
CA ASP A 203 14.46 -14.98 -3.65
C ASP A 203 13.08 -15.40 -3.11
N ASN A 204 13.02 -15.93 -1.88
CA ASN A 204 11.79 -16.49 -1.32
C ASN A 204 10.96 -15.48 -0.54
N THR A 205 11.58 -14.51 0.12
CA THR A 205 10.85 -13.43 0.81
C THR A 205 11.41 -12.10 0.37
N VAL A 206 10.55 -11.26 -0.17
CA VAL A 206 10.90 -9.92 -0.63
C VAL A 206 10.01 -8.89 0.04
N VAL A 207 10.54 -7.69 0.21
CA VAL A 207 9.73 -6.51 0.50
C VAL A 207 9.87 -5.55 -0.65
N CYS A 208 8.74 -5.10 -1.18
CA CYS A 208 8.64 -4.11 -2.24
C CYS A 208 7.94 -2.85 -1.73
N ARG A 209 8.48 -1.69 -2.09
CA ARG A 209 7.97 -0.37 -1.71
C ARG A 209 7.81 0.52 -2.93
N TYR A 210 6.78 1.36 -2.89
CA TYR A 210 6.52 2.36 -3.91
C TYR A 210 5.88 3.59 -3.30
N THR A 211 6.28 4.77 -3.79
CA THR A 211 5.66 6.04 -3.41
C THR A 211 5.04 6.63 -4.66
N THR A 212 3.73 6.88 -4.64
CA THR A 212 3.08 7.54 -5.77
C THR A 212 3.62 8.96 -5.90
N PRO A 213 3.67 9.52 -7.13
CA PRO A 213 3.80 10.96 -7.28
C PRO A 213 2.73 11.68 -6.46
N ALA A 214 3.07 12.85 -5.92
CA ALA A 214 2.07 13.72 -5.33
C ALA A 214 1.08 14.15 -6.42
N THR A 215 -0.19 13.79 -6.27
CA THR A 215 -1.24 14.37 -7.10
C THR A 215 -1.44 15.82 -6.64
N PRO A 216 -1.31 16.84 -7.51
CA PRO A 216 -1.71 18.20 -7.13
C PRO A 216 -3.16 18.14 -6.67
N GLY A 217 -3.41 18.40 -5.39
CA GLY A 217 -4.69 18.09 -4.77
C GLY A 217 -5.89 18.57 -5.57
N GLY A 218 -6.87 17.68 -5.74
CA GLY A 218 -8.20 17.96 -6.29
C GLY A 218 -9.01 18.91 -5.40
N GLY A 219 -8.45 19.32 -4.26
CA GLY A 219 -8.87 20.49 -3.53
C GLY A 219 -8.71 21.75 -4.37
N THR A 220 -9.71 22.06 -5.19
CA THR A 220 -10.19 23.43 -5.23
C THR A 220 -10.58 23.78 -3.80
N SER A 221 -9.59 24.19 -3.00
CA SER A 221 -9.88 25.12 -1.95
C SER A 221 -10.48 26.31 -2.71
N LEU A 222 -11.80 26.48 -2.64
CA LEU A 222 -12.34 27.80 -2.38
C LEU A 222 -11.85 28.21 -0.98
N GLY A 223 -10.53 28.23 -0.79
CA GLY A 223 -9.87 29.10 0.13
C GLY A 223 -10.18 30.47 -0.42
N THR A 224 -11.31 31.00 0.02
CA THR A 224 -11.54 32.42 -0.03
C THR A 224 -10.33 32.98 0.71
N ARG A 225 -9.35 33.50 -0.04
CA ARG A 225 -8.32 34.38 0.48
C ARG A 225 -9.07 35.63 0.94
N LEU A 226 -9.75 35.53 2.07
CA LEU A 226 -10.00 36.67 2.91
C LEU A 226 -8.65 37.01 3.52
N SER A 227 -7.86 37.73 2.73
CA SER A 227 -6.78 38.55 3.24
C SER A 227 -7.31 39.30 4.47
N GLY A 228 -6.51 39.34 5.53
CA GLY A 228 -6.86 39.88 6.85
C GLY A 228 -7.11 41.39 6.90
N LEU A 229 -7.74 41.97 5.89
CA LEU A 229 -8.15 43.37 5.82
C LEU A 229 -9.66 43.59 5.58
N THR A 230 -10.42 42.56 5.18
CA THR A 230 -11.85 42.77 4.85
C THR A 230 -12.80 42.62 6.05
N TYR A 231 -12.36 42.06 7.18
CA TYR A 231 -13.22 41.89 8.37
C TYR A 231 -13.46 43.20 9.14
N ALA A 232 -12.66 44.25 8.89
CA ALA A 232 -12.85 45.56 9.51
C ALA A 232 -13.92 46.43 8.82
N MET A 233 -14.25 46.20 7.54
CA MET A 233 -15.20 47.06 6.82
C MET A 233 -16.66 46.60 6.92
N VAL A 234 -16.93 45.32 7.15
CA VAL A 234 -18.32 44.85 7.33
C VAL A 234 -18.84 45.19 8.73
N PHE A 235 -17.95 45.24 9.74
CA PHE A 235 -18.32 45.59 11.12
C PHE A 235 -18.59 47.09 11.35
N LEU A 236 -17.96 48.00 10.59
CA LEU A 236 -18.27 49.44 10.70
C LEU A 236 -19.58 49.85 10.00
N SER A 237 -20.11 49.02 9.10
CA SER A 237 -21.37 49.31 8.39
C SER A 237 -22.62 49.03 9.22
N LEU A 238 -22.56 48.11 10.20
CA LEU A 238 -23.71 47.78 11.05
C LEU A 238 -23.80 48.65 12.31
N LEU A 239 -22.68 49.19 12.81
CA LEU A 239 -22.65 50.04 14.00
C LEU A 239 -23.13 51.49 13.77
N ARG A 240 -23.28 51.93 12.51
CA ARG A 240 -23.85 53.26 12.16
C ARG A 240 -25.37 53.28 11.97
N LYS A 241 -26.06 52.15 12.19
CA LYS A 241 -27.53 52.06 12.10
C LYS A 241 -28.23 51.79 13.44
N LEU A 242 -27.48 51.74 14.54
CA LEU A 242 -28.02 51.43 15.88
C LEU A 242 -27.64 52.47 16.96
N PHE A 243 -27.09 53.63 16.57
CA PHE A 243 -27.01 54.84 17.38
C PHE A 243 -27.30 56.07 16.52
#